data_AF-A0A2V9Z9P4-F1
#
_entry.id   AF-A0A2V9Z9P4-F1
#
_cell.length_a   1.000
_cell.length_b   1.000
_cell.length_c   1.000
_cell.angle_alpha   90.00
_cell.angle_beta   90.00
_cell.angle_gamma   90.00
#
_symmetry.space_group_name_H-M   'P 1'
#
loop_
_entity.id
_entity.type
_entity.pdbx_description
1 polymer ?
#
loop_
_entity_poly.entity_id
_entity_poly.type
_entity_poly.pdbx_seq_one_letter_code
_entity_poly.pdbx_strand_id
1 'polypeptide(L)'
;SFPINKKLWTSSYVLFAGGLSLLILALCLVIVDLREKSPAASGHSRFFSPFLVFGTNAIAAYVFSELLQSTLSSIHPHPGINLQQMLYRSIADVIPNPAFASLLYSIGFVAVCWIPISVLYRRGIFIKI
;
A
#
# COMPACT_ATOMS: atom_id res chain seq x y z
N SER A 1 -24.12 29.88 -15.09
CA SER A 1 -22.96 28.97 -14.95
C SER A 1 -22.50 29.04 -13.51
N PHE A 2 -22.39 27.91 -12.81
CA PHE A 2 -21.88 27.88 -11.44
C PHE A 2 -20.36 27.69 -11.52
N PRO A 3 -19.54 28.73 -11.22
CA PRO A 3 -18.10 28.70 -11.49
C PRO A 3 -17.39 27.72 -10.55
N ILE A 4 -16.50 26.88 -11.08
CA ILE A 4 -15.68 25.95 -10.30
C ILE A 4 -14.32 26.60 -10.06
N ASN A 5 -13.98 26.92 -8.81
CA ASN A 5 -12.67 27.44 -8.47
C ASN A 5 -12.01 26.62 -7.34
N LYS A 6 -10.96 25.88 -7.71
CA LYS A 6 -10.19 25.02 -6.78
C LYS A 6 -9.47 25.81 -5.69
N LYS A 7 -9.03 27.04 -5.97
CA LYS A 7 -8.27 27.87 -5.00
C LYS A 7 -9.16 28.45 -3.91
N LEU A 8 -10.45 28.67 -4.19
CA LEU A 8 -11.40 29.29 -3.27
C LEU A 8 -12.35 28.27 -2.61
N TRP A 9 -12.18 26.96 -2.84
CA TRP A 9 -13.03 25.91 -2.27
C TRP A 9 -14.54 26.22 -2.41
N THR A 10 -14.96 26.64 -3.60
CA THR A 10 -16.34 27.05 -3.84
C THR A 10 -17.32 25.90 -3.68
N SER A 11 -18.58 26.17 -3.33
CA SER A 11 -19.60 25.13 -3.13
C SER A 11 -19.80 24.22 -4.35
N SER A 12 -19.62 24.74 -5.57
CA SER A 12 -19.56 23.94 -6.81
C SER A 12 -18.39 22.97 -6.87
N TYR A 13 -17.21 23.38 -6.41
CA TYR A 13 -16.04 22.52 -6.39
C TYR A 13 -16.22 21.41 -5.36
N VAL A 14 -16.78 21.72 -4.19
CA VAL A 14 -17.12 20.73 -3.16
C VAL A 14 -18.15 19.72 -3.70
N LEU A 15 -19.20 20.20 -4.37
CA LEU A 15 -20.23 19.34 -4.94
C LEU A 15 -19.70 18.46 -6.08
N PHE A 16 -18.81 19.00 -6.92
CA PHE A 16 -18.13 18.24 -7.98
C PHE A 16 -17.18 17.18 -7.40
N ALA A 17 -16.32 17.56 -6.45
CA ALA A 17 -15.37 16.64 -5.82
C ALA A 17 -16.10 15.55 -5.02
N GLY A 18 -17.12 15.93 -4.23
CA GLY A 18 -17.95 14.99 -3.47
C GLY A 18 -18.74 14.05 -4.38
N GLY A 19 -19.33 14.56 -5.47
CA GLY A 19 -20.00 13.73 -6.47
C GLY A 19 -19.04 12.73 -7.13
N LEU A 20 -17.83 13.16 -7.48
CA LEU A 20 -16.79 12.28 -8.01
C LEU A 20 -16.36 11.22 -6.99
N SER A 21 -16.19 11.60 -5.71
CA SER A 21 -15.88 10.65 -4.63
C SER A 21 -16.98 9.60 -4.45
N LEU A 22 -18.25 10.00 -4.50
CA LEU A 22 -19.39 9.07 -4.41
C LEU A 22 -19.47 8.14 -5.63
N LEU A 23 -19.19 8.63 -6.83
CA LEU A 23 -19.12 7.79 -8.03
C LEU A 23 -18.00 6.77 -7.95
N ILE A 24 -16.81 7.19 -7.50
CA ILE A 24 -15.68 6.28 -7.28
C ILE A 24 -16.02 5.24 -6.20
N LEU A 25 -16.68 5.66 -5.12
CA LEU A 25 -17.13 4.76 -4.06
C LEU A 25 -18.14 3.73 -4.59
N ALA A 26 -19.16 4.18 -5.33
CA ALA A 26 -20.16 3.30 -5.93
C ALA A 26 -19.52 2.29 -6.90
N LEU A 27 -18.58 2.74 -7.73
CA LEU A 27 -17.81 1.89 -8.63
C LEU A 27 -17.01 0.83 -7.86
N CYS A 28 -16.34 1.23 -6.77
CA CYS A 28 -15.60 0.30 -5.91
C CYS A 28 -16.53 -0.75 -5.29
N LEU A 29 -17.68 -0.34 -4.76
CA LEU A 29 -18.68 -1.25 -4.17
C LEU A 29 -19.20 -2.25 -5.21
N VAL A 30 -19.53 -1.80 -6.42
CA VAL A 30 -20.00 -2.68 -7.50
C VAL A 30 -18.91 -3.68 -7.91
N ILE A 31 -17.65 -3.26 -8.05
CA ILE A 31 -16.55 -4.16 -8.39
C ILE A 31 -16.36 -5.24 -7.30
N VAL A 32 -16.47 -4.86 -6.02
CA VAL A 32 -16.29 -5.78 -4.90
C VAL A 32 -17.48 -6.74 -4.78
N ASP A 33 -18.73 -6.24 -4.80
CA ASP A 33 -19.95 -7.04 -4.59
C ASP A 33 -20.25 -7.98 -5.78
N LEU A 34 -20.03 -7.54 -7.03
CA LEU A 34 -20.17 -8.42 -8.20
C LEU A 34 -19.17 -9.59 -8.18
N ARG A 35 -18.03 -9.41 -7.52
CA ARG A 35 -16.99 -10.44 -7.42
C ARG A 35 -17.24 -11.42 -6.29
N GLU A 36 -17.92 -11.01 -5.22
CA GLU A 36 -18.29 -11.87 -4.09
C GLU A 36 -19.37 -12.89 -4.47
N LYS A 37 -20.32 -12.50 -5.34
CA LYS A 37 -21.46 -13.35 -5.75
C LYS A 37 -21.15 -14.39 -6.83
N SER A 38 -19.93 -14.45 -7.37
CA SER A 38 -19.58 -15.38 -8.46
C SER A 38 -18.78 -16.57 -7.92
N PRO A 39 -19.40 -17.73 -7.63
CA PRO A 39 -18.72 -18.90 -7.06
C PRO A 39 -17.64 -19.51 -7.99
N ALA A 40 -17.67 -19.19 -9.29
CA ALA A 40 -16.64 -19.58 -10.26
C ALA A 40 -15.39 -18.66 -10.24
N ALA A 41 -15.45 -17.51 -9.56
CA ALA A 41 -14.36 -16.53 -9.47
C ALA A 41 -13.45 -16.72 -8.23
N SER A 42 -13.61 -17.83 -7.50
CA SER A 42 -12.73 -18.20 -6.38
C SER A 42 -11.24 -18.28 -6.78
N GLY A 43 -10.92 -18.42 -8.07
CA GLY A 43 -9.55 -18.36 -8.59
C GLY A 43 -8.99 -16.93 -8.78
N HIS A 44 -9.83 -15.90 -8.92
CA HIS A 44 -9.42 -14.51 -9.20
C HIS A 44 -9.40 -13.58 -7.96
N SER A 45 -9.83 -14.10 -6.81
CA SER A 45 -9.72 -13.42 -5.49
C SER A 45 -8.26 -13.12 -5.10
N ARG A 46 -7.28 -13.82 -5.69
CA ARG A 46 -5.86 -13.66 -5.39
C ARG A 46 -5.32 -12.24 -5.69
N PHE A 47 -5.87 -11.51 -6.66
CA PHE A 47 -5.38 -10.16 -6.97
C PHE A 47 -5.70 -9.13 -5.88
N PHE A 48 -6.85 -9.28 -5.20
CA PHE A 48 -7.25 -8.41 -4.08
C PHE A 48 -6.83 -8.95 -2.72
N SER A 49 -6.33 -10.18 -2.66
CA SER A 49 -5.78 -10.76 -1.44
C SER A 49 -4.73 -9.90 -0.72
N PRO A 50 -3.76 -9.21 -1.39
CA PRO A 50 -2.90 -8.23 -0.71
C PRO A 50 -3.69 -7.16 0.00
N PHE A 51 -4.62 -6.53 -0.73
CA PHE A 51 -5.38 -5.40 -0.23
C PHE A 51 -6.25 -5.79 0.98
N LEU A 52 -6.80 -7.01 0.97
CA LEU A 52 -7.56 -7.53 2.09
C LEU A 52 -6.67 -7.85 3.30
N VAL A 53 -5.49 -8.44 3.07
CA VAL A 53 -4.51 -8.75 4.13
C VAL A 53 -4.00 -7.47 4.80
N PHE A 54 -3.66 -6.44 4.01
CA PHE A 54 -3.26 -5.13 4.54
C PHE A 54 -4.43 -4.38 5.18
N GLY A 55 -5.62 -4.43 4.59
CA GLY A 55 -6.79 -3.69 5.09
C GLY A 55 -7.33 -4.22 6.42
N THR A 56 -7.32 -5.55 6.61
CA THR A 56 -7.81 -6.16 7.86
C THR A 56 -6.89 -5.95 9.06
N ASN A 57 -5.61 -5.69 8.83
CA ASN A 57 -4.59 -5.48 9.85
C ASN A 57 -3.77 -4.21 9.60
N ALA A 58 -4.44 -3.11 9.27
CA ALA A 58 -3.78 -1.85 8.88
C ALA A 58 -2.87 -1.27 9.98
N ILE A 59 -3.28 -1.35 11.25
CA ILE A 59 -2.47 -0.86 12.39
C ILE A 59 -1.20 -1.69 12.54
N ALA A 60 -1.32 -3.02 12.49
CA ALA A 60 -0.16 -3.92 12.58
C ALA A 60 0.82 -3.69 11.42
N ALA A 61 0.28 -3.46 10.21
CA ALA A 61 1.07 -3.14 9.03
C ALA A 61 1.87 -1.83 9.22
N TYR A 62 1.21 -0.79 9.72
CA TYR A 62 1.83 0.51 9.99
C TYR A 62 2.96 0.39 11.04
N VAL A 63 2.66 -0.22 12.19
CA VAL A 63 3.65 -0.42 13.26
C VAL A 63 4.83 -1.26 12.77
N PHE A 64 4.58 -2.33 12.02
CA PHE A 64 5.65 -3.16 11.46
C PHE A 64 6.53 -2.38 10.48
N SER A 65 5.94 -1.53 9.63
CA SER A 65 6.69 -0.69 8.69
C SER A 65 7.61 0.29 9.42
N GLU A 66 7.11 0.95 10.47
CA GLU A 66 7.90 1.87 11.31
C GLU A 66 9.04 1.14 12.03
N LEU A 67 8.76 -0.03 12.62
CA LEU A 67 9.78 -0.86 13.29
C LEU A 67 10.84 -1.34 12.28
N LEU A 68 10.43 -1.78 11.09
CA LEU A 68 11.34 -2.23 10.05
C LEU A 68 12.24 -1.08 9.58
N GLN A 69 11.67 0.11 9.35
CA GLN A 69 12.44 1.29 8.95
C GLN A 69 13.41 1.74 10.05
N SER A 70 12.96 1.74 11.32
CA SER A 70 13.79 2.08 12.48
C SER A 70 14.95 1.10 12.67
N THR A 71 14.70 -0.20 12.51
CA THR A 71 15.76 -1.23 12.59
C THR A 71 16.76 -1.14 11.43
N LEU A 72 16.29 -0.95 10.20
CA LEU A 72 17.17 -0.79 9.02
C LEU A 72 18.03 0.48 9.08
N SER A 73 17.55 1.53 9.73
CA SER A 73 18.30 2.79 9.92
C SER A 73 19.23 2.74 11.13
N SER A 74 18.92 1.95 12.16
CA SER A 74 19.77 1.81 13.35
C SER A 74 20.98 0.91 13.12
N ILE A 75 20.88 -0.08 12.22
CA ILE A 75 22.00 -0.96 11.88
C ILE A 75 22.92 -0.24 10.88
N HIS A 76 24.14 0.02 11.34
CA HIS A 76 25.21 0.63 10.55
C HIS A 76 26.33 -0.40 10.35
N PRO A 77 26.36 -1.12 9.23
CA PRO A 77 27.40 -2.12 8.97
C PRO A 77 28.77 -1.51 8.69
N HIS A 78 28.81 -0.22 8.35
CA HIS A 78 30.02 0.56 8.08
C HIS A 78 29.80 2.02 8.51
N PRO A 79 30.86 2.76 8.85
CA PRO A 79 30.75 4.17 9.22
C PRO A 79 30.18 4.99 8.04
N GLY A 80 29.01 5.59 8.27
CA GLY A 80 28.36 6.48 7.31
C GLY A 80 27.44 5.82 6.27
N ILE A 81 27.21 4.51 6.31
CA ILE A 81 26.21 3.83 5.47
C ILE A 81 25.22 3.00 6.30
N ASN A 82 23.93 3.28 6.11
CA ASN A 82 22.86 2.52 6.74
C ASN A 82 22.62 1.23 5.98
N LEU A 83 22.11 0.19 6.64
CA LEU A 83 21.77 -1.08 6.00
C LEU A 83 20.79 -0.90 4.83
N GLN A 84 19.86 0.04 4.95
CA GLN A 84 18.96 0.47 3.87
C GLN A 84 19.72 0.99 2.63
N GLN A 85 20.77 1.81 2.83
CA GLN A 85 21.57 2.34 1.73
C GLN A 85 22.43 1.26 1.08
N MET A 86 22.93 0.30 1.85
CA MET A 86 23.64 -0.86 1.30
C MET A 86 22.72 -1.70 0.43
N LEU A 87 21.51 -2.02 0.89
CA LEU A 87 20.51 -2.75 0.10
C LEU A 87 20.17 -2.03 -1.20
N TYR A 88 19.96 -0.72 -1.16
CA TYR A 88 19.71 0.08 -2.36
C TYR A 88 20.90 0.05 -3.33
N ARG A 89 22.13 0.22 -2.82
CA ARG A 89 23.34 0.17 -3.65
C ARG A 89 23.56 -1.19 -4.31
N SER A 90 23.34 -2.29 -3.57
CA SER A 90 23.43 -3.64 -4.15
C SER A 90 22.41 -3.86 -5.27
N ILE A 91 21.22 -3.27 -5.18
CA ILE A 91 20.21 -3.34 -6.25
C ILE A 91 20.60 -2.42 -7.43
N ALA A 92 21.16 -1.25 -7.14
CA ALA A 92 21.63 -0.30 -8.16
C ALA A 92 22.86 -0.81 -8.93
N ASP A 93 23.72 -1.62 -8.31
CA ASP A 93 24.87 -2.24 -8.98
C ASP A 93 24.45 -3.32 -9.99
N VAL A 94 23.32 -4.00 -9.75
CA VAL A 94 22.78 -5.03 -10.65
C VAL A 94 21.95 -4.43 -11.78
N ILE A 95 21.35 -3.25 -11.58
CA ILE A 95 20.44 -2.62 -12.54
C ILE A 95 20.94 -1.21 -12.91
N PRO A 96 21.42 -0.99 -14.14
CA PRO A 96 22.01 0.28 -14.58
C PRO A 96 21.06 1.48 -14.53
N ASN A 97 19.74 1.25 -14.48
CA ASN A 97 18.73 2.31 -14.49
C ASN A 97 18.26 2.66 -13.05
N PRO A 98 18.53 3.89 -12.57
CA PRO A 98 18.19 4.30 -11.20
C PRO A 98 16.68 4.31 -10.92
N ALA A 99 15.84 4.52 -11.94
CA ALA A 99 14.39 4.49 -11.78
C ALA A 99 13.87 3.07 -11.48
N PHE A 100 14.45 2.05 -12.12
CA PHE A 100 14.09 0.66 -11.86
C PHE A 100 14.64 0.15 -10.52
N ALA A 101 15.85 0.59 -10.14
CA ALA A 101 16.43 0.22 -8.86
C ALA A 101 15.58 0.69 -7.66
N SER A 102 15.10 1.94 -7.70
CA SER A 102 14.20 2.47 -6.66
C SER A 102 12.82 1.81 -6.65
N LEU A 103 12.28 1.46 -7.82
CA LEU A 103 11.03 0.70 -7.93
C LEU A 103 11.15 -0.68 -7.27
N LEU A 104 12.22 -1.42 -7.57
CA LEU A 104 12.45 -2.75 -7.04
C LEU A 104 12.71 -2.73 -5.53
N TYR A 105 13.48 -1.76 -5.05
CA TYR A 105 13.65 -1.55 -3.60
C TYR A 105 12.31 -1.33 -2.91
N SER A 106 11.45 -0.47 -3.47
CA SER A 106 10.13 -0.15 -2.90
C SER A 106 9.20 -1.38 -2.90
N ILE A 107 9.16 -2.15 -4.00
CA ILE A 107 8.38 -3.39 -4.08
C ILE A 107 8.90 -4.43 -3.09
N GLY A 108 10.23 -4.58 -2.97
CA GLY A 108 10.86 -5.48 -2.02
C GLY A 108 10.52 -5.13 -0.58
N PHE A 109 10.57 -3.84 -0.23
CA PHE A 109 10.19 -3.36 1.10
C PHE A 109 8.72 -3.69 1.42
N VAL A 110 7.80 -3.41 0.49
CA VAL A 110 6.38 -3.75 0.65
C VAL A 110 6.17 -5.26 0.79
N ALA A 111 6.89 -6.07 0.01
CA ALA A 111 6.82 -7.53 0.11
C ALA A 111 7.31 -8.04 1.47
N VAL A 112 8.40 -7.48 2.02
CA VAL A 112 8.88 -7.81 3.36
C VAL A 112 7.86 -7.43 4.42
N CYS A 113 7.25 -6.25 4.32
CA CYS A 113 6.18 -5.83 5.22
C CYS A 113 4.93 -6.73 5.11
N TRP A 114 4.63 -7.26 3.92
CA TRP A 114 3.48 -8.14 3.72
C TRP A 114 3.65 -9.49 4.43
N ILE A 115 4.84 -10.11 4.43
CA ILE A 115 5.07 -11.43 5.03
C ILE A 115 4.46 -11.58 6.44
N PRO A 116 4.81 -10.76 7.45
CA PRO A 116 4.27 -10.91 8.81
C PRO A 116 2.76 -10.64 8.89
N ILE A 117 2.24 -9.67 8.13
CA ILE A 117 0.81 -9.36 8.09
C ILE A 117 0.03 -10.53 7.49
N SER A 118 0.58 -11.18 6.46
CA SER A 118 -0.03 -12.36 5.85
C SER A 118 -0.07 -13.55 6.81
N VAL A 119 0.94 -13.71 7.68
CA VAL A 119 0.95 -14.71 8.74
C VAL A 119 -0.14 -14.40 9.78
N LEU A 120 -0.26 -13.13 10.18
CA LEU A 120 -1.28 -12.68 11.12
C LEU A 120 -2.70 -12.92 10.58
N TYR A 121 -2.92 -12.60 9.30
CA TYR A 121 -4.16 -12.86 8.58
C TYR A 121 -4.50 -14.35 8.51
N ARG A 122 -3.53 -15.21 8.17
CA ARG A 122 -3.72 -16.67 8.15
C ARG A 122 -4.02 -17.25 9.53
N ARG A 123 -3.52 -16.62 10.59
CA ARG A 123 -3.79 -17.03 11.99
C ARG A 123 -5.11 -16.45 12.54
N GLY A 124 -5.83 -15.64 11.76
CA GLY A 124 -7.09 -15.03 12.18
C GLY A 124 -6.94 -14.04 13.33
N ILE A 125 -5.74 -13.52 13.58
CA ILE A 125 -5.48 -12.54 14.63
C ILE A 125 -5.70 -11.16 14.00
N PHE A 126 -6.75 -10.47 14.44
CA PHE A 126 -7.08 -9.11 14.02
C PHE A 126 -6.82 -8.15 15.16
N ILE A 127 -5.76 -7.35 15.04
CA ILE A 127 -5.42 -6.35 16.06
C ILE A 127 -6.32 -5.13 15.84
N LYS A 128 -7.31 -4.97 16.73
CA LYS A 128 -8.16 -3.79 16.82
C LYS A 128 -7.76 -3.01 18.07
N ILE A 129 -7.68 -1.69 17.96
CA ILE A 129 -7.46 -0.78 19.10
C ILE A 129 -8.83 -0.33 19.63
#